data_AF-A0A855VKS9-F1
#
_entry.id   AF-A0A855VKS9-F1
#
_cell.length_a   1.000
_cell.length_b   1.000
_cell.length_c   1.000
_cell.angle_alpha   90.00
_cell.angle_beta   90.00
_cell.angle_gamma   90.00
#
_symmetry.space_group_name_H-M   'P 1'
#
loop_
_entity.id
_entity.type
_entity.pdbx_description
1 polymer ?
#
loop_
_entity_poly.entity_id
_entity_poly.type
_entity_poly.pdbx_seq_one_letter_code
_entity_poly.pdbx_strand_id
1 'polypeptide(L)'
;MILQDSQENKASDDIIALLKLCQQLQSEKDGRERSAPGTYSRDEDEFADRIRSACGHALQLRRLLPLATTLSAIGAEMERRGDISVLPGEDYAQKAMARLTEQYLSGRDNKQ
;
A
#
# COMPACT_ATOMS: atom_id res chain seq x y z
N MET A 1 -1.85 11.16 -17.12
CA MET A 1 -2.24 10.22 -16.06
C MET A 1 -1.85 8.76 -16.31
N ILE A 2 -1.55 8.32 -17.54
CA ILE A 2 -1.24 6.90 -17.85
C ILE A 2 0.19 6.45 -17.44
N LEU A 3 1.12 7.39 -17.21
CA LEU A 3 2.53 7.06 -16.93
C LEU A 3 2.81 6.66 -15.47
N GLN A 4 1.97 7.08 -14.51
CA GLN A 4 2.21 6.86 -13.08
C GLN A 4 1.87 5.43 -12.66
N ASP A 5 0.76 4.88 -13.18
CA ASP A 5 0.37 3.47 -12.99
C ASP A 5 1.46 2.49 -13.46
N SER A 6 2.24 2.85 -14.48
CA SER A 6 3.29 1.97 -15.01
C SER A 6 4.53 1.90 -14.12
N GLN A 7 4.89 2.98 -13.42
CA GLN A 7 6.10 3.02 -12.58
C GLN A 7 5.85 2.43 -11.19
N GLU A 8 4.68 2.67 -10.60
CA GLU A 8 4.34 2.11 -9.28
C GLU A 8 4.10 0.60 -9.33
N ASN A 9 3.52 0.11 -10.44
CA ASN A 9 3.43 -1.32 -10.68
C ASN A 9 4.82 -1.97 -10.77
N LYS A 10 5.75 -1.30 -11.46
CA LYS A 10 7.14 -1.77 -11.57
C LYS A 10 7.85 -1.83 -10.23
N ALA A 11 7.69 -0.81 -9.37
CA ALA A 11 8.32 -0.80 -8.05
C ALA A 11 7.86 -1.96 -7.16
N SER A 12 6.56 -2.27 -7.16
CA SER A 12 6.02 -3.42 -6.42
C SER A 12 6.54 -4.75 -6.97
N ASP A 13 6.56 -4.90 -8.30
CA ASP A 13 7.06 -6.10 -8.96
C ASP A 13 8.55 -6.31 -8.66
N ASP A 14 9.36 -5.24 -8.67
CA ASP A 14 10.79 -5.26 -8.30
C ASP A 14 10.98 -5.67 -6.83
N ILE A 15 10.19 -5.12 -5.90
CA ILE A 15 10.21 -5.50 -4.48
C ILE A 15 9.89 -7.00 -4.32
N ILE A 16 8.85 -7.49 -4.99
CA ILE A 16 8.46 -8.90 -4.93
C ILE A 16 9.55 -9.79 -5.52
N ALA A 17 10.19 -9.38 -6.62
CA ALA A 17 11.30 -10.12 -7.23
C ALA A 17 12.50 -10.22 -6.27
N LEU A 18 12.86 -9.12 -5.60
CA LEU A 18 13.94 -9.11 -4.60
C LEU A 18 13.60 -10.00 -3.40
N LEU A 19 12.36 -9.96 -2.90
CA LEU A 19 11.92 -10.82 -1.80
C LEU A 19 11.99 -12.31 -2.17
N LYS A 20 11.60 -12.67 -3.41
CA LYS A 20 11.74 -14.04 -3.93
C LYS A 20 13.19 -14.47 -4.04
N LEU A 21 14.08 -13.58 -4.51
CA LEU A 21 15.51 -13.85 -4.57
C LEU A 21 16.10 -14.08 -3.17
N CYS A 22 15.74 -13.25 -2.18
CA CYS A 22 16.14 -13.46 -0.79
C CYS A 22 15.69 -14.84 -0.28
N GLN A 23 14.47 -15.26 -0.64
CA GLN A 23 13.99 -16.58 -0.24
C GLN A 23 14.81 -17.71 -0.86
N GLN A 24 15.10 -17.61 -2.16
CA GLN A 24 15.91 -18.59 -2.87
C GLN A 24 17.30 -18.72 -2.23
N LEU A 25 18.00 -17.60 -2.04
CA LEU A 25 19.35 -17.60 -1.45
C LEU A 25 19.37 -18.18 -0.04
N GLN A 26 18.35 -17.88 0.76
CA GLN A 26 18.26 -18.41 2.12
C GLN A 26 17.91 -19.91 2.12
N SER A 27 17.11 -20.38 1.17
CA SER A 27 16.84 -21.81 0.96
C SER A 27 18.09 -22.60 0.56
N GLU A 28 18.88 -22.06 -0.37
CA GLU A 28 20.17 -22.63 -0.78
C GLU A 28 21.13 -22.71 0.41
N LYS A 29 21.24 -21.63 1.19
CA LYS A 29 22.09 -21.56 2.38
C LYS A 29 21.69 -22.56 3.46
N ASP A 30 20.38 -22.72 3.70
CA ASP A 30 19.86 -23.61 4.74
C ASP A 30 19.76 -25.07 4.28
N GLY A 31 20.01 -25.36 3.00
CA GLY A 31 19.78 -26.68 2.41
C GLY A 31 18.32 -27.13 2.47
N ARG A 32 17.38 -26.18 2.55
CA ARG A 32 15.95 -26.42 2.74
C ARG A 32 15.15 -25.80 1.60
N GLU A 33 14.39 -26.63 0.90
CA GLU A 33 13.46 -26.17 -0.11
C GLU A 33 12.28 -25.43 0.55
N ARG A 34 12.01 -24.21 0.09
CA ARG A 34 10.85 -23.41 0.49
C ARG A 34 9.98 -23.13 -0.73
N SER A 35 8.69 -23.41 -0.60
CA SER A 35 7.70 -23.14 -1.65
C SER A 35 7.65 -21.65 -2.00
N ALA A 36 7.36 -21.33 -3.26
CA ALA A 36 7.26 -19.94 -3.71
C ALA A 36 6.20 -19.15 -2.90
N PRO A 37 6.43 -17.84 -2.62
CA PRO A 37 5.48 -17.00 -1.90
C PRO A 37 4.09 -17.04 -2.54
N GLY A 38 3.07 -17.42 -1.75
CA GLY A 38 1.69 -17.57 -2.21
C GLY A 38 1.27 -19.02 -2.49
N THR A 39 2.20 -19.96 -2.44
CA THR A 39 1.89 -21.40 -2.47
C THR A 39 1.68 -21.89 -1.05
N TYR A 40 0.59 -22.60 -0.78
CA TYR A 40 0.39 -23.23 0.51
C TYR A 40 1.46 -24.28 0.77
N SER A 41 2.13 -24.19 1.92
CA SER A 41 3.05 -25.21 2.42
C SER A 41 2.67 -25.56 3.85
N ARG A 42 2.65 -26.86 4.16
CA ARG A 42 2.38 -27.33 5.53
C ARG A 42 3.56 -27.09 6.46
N ASP A 43 4.78 -27.12 5.91
CA ASP A 43 6.04 -26.99 6.65
C ASP A 43 6.65 -25.59 6.46
N GLU A 44 5.81 -24.55 6.43
CA GLU A 44 6.25 -23.16 6.29
C GLU A 44 7.00 -22.72 7.57
N ASP A 45 8.21 -22.21 7.42
CA ASP A 45 8.98 -21.64 8.53
C ASP A 45 8.74 -20.13 8.67
N GLU A 46 9.15 -19.57 9.81
CA GLU A 46 8.96 -18.14 10.10
C GLU A 46 9.57 -17.23 9.03
N PHE A 47 10.65 -17.66 8.37
CA PHE A 47 11.27 -16.89 7.32
C PHE A 47 10.40 -16.88 6.04
N ALA A 48 9.92 -18.04 5.61
CA ALA A 48 8.98 -18.15 4.48
C ALA A 48 7.68 -17.35 4.75
N ASP A 49 7.15 -17.43 5.96
CA ASP A 49 5.95 -16.68 6.37
C ASP A 49 6.15 -15.16 6.28
N ARG A 50 7.32 -14.67 6.72
CA ARG A 50 7.70 -13.26 6.61
C ARG A 50 7.82 -12.80 5.16
N ILE A 51 8.43 -13.62 4.29
CA ILE A 51 8.53 -13.31 2.85
C ILE A 51 7.14 -13.26 2.21
N ARG A 52 6.27 -14.23 2.53
CA ARG A 52 4.88 -14.28 2.04
C ARG A 52 4.11 -13.03 2.45
N SER A 53 4.20 -12.64 3.73
CA SER A 53 3.55 -11.44 4.25
C SER A 53 4.10 -10.16 3.59
N ALA A 54 5.42 -10.05 3.43
CA ALA A 54 6.05 -8.91 2.75
C ALA A 54 5.62 -8.80 1.28
N CYS A 55 5.53 -9.92 0.56
CA CYS A 55 4.98 -9.94 -0.80
C CYS A 55 3.53 -9.46 -0.84
N GLY A 56 2.72 -9.88 0.14
CA GLY A 56 1.35 -9.41 0.31
C GLY A 56 1.25 -7.90 0.51
N HIS A 57 2.11 -7.34 1.39
CA HIS A 57 2.16 -5.89 1.63
C HIS A 57 2.62 -5.12 0.39
N ALA A 58 3.61 -5.61 -0.36
CA ALA A 58 4.05 -4.98 -1.61
C ALA A 58 2.90 -4.90 -2.63
N LEU A 59 2.07 -5.94 -2.73
CA LEU A 59 0.88 -5.95 -3.59
C LEU A 59 -0.20 -4.98 -3.10
N GLN A 60 -0.39 -4.84 -1.79
CA GLN A 60 -1.32 -3.87 -1.21
C GLN A 60 -0.86 -2.44 -1.49
N LEU A 61 0.43 -2.14 -1.27
CA LEU A 61 1.00 -0.82 -1.54
C LEU A 61 0.86 -0.42 -3.01
N ARG A 62 1.06 -1.36 -3.94
CA ARG A 62 0.82 -1.15 -5.38
C ARG A 62 -0.56 -0.59 -5.70
N ARG A 63 -1.58 -1.00 -4.93
CA ARG A 63 -2.97 -0.57 -5.11
C ARG A 63 -3.26 0.72 -4.35
N LEU A 64 -2.62 0.94 -3.21
CA LEU A 64 -2.87 2.09 -2.34
C LEU A 64 -2.15 3.36 -2.81
N LEU A 65 -0.98 3.24 -3.45
CA LEU A 65 -0.21 4.41 -3.90
C LEU A 65 -0.97 5.28 -4.91
N PRO A 66 -1.60 4.75 -5.99
CA PRO A 66 -2.36 5.59 -6.92
C PRO A 66 -3.56 6.27 -6.26
N LEU A 67 -4.20 5.58 -5.30
CA LEU A 67 -5.31 6.12 -4.52
C LEU A 67 -4.84 7.27 -3.63
N ALA A 68 -3.69 7.12 -2.96
CA ALA A 68 -3.10 8.17 -2.12
C ALA A 68 -2.71 9.39 -2.97
N THR A 69 -2.10 9.19 -4.15
CA THR A 69 -1.79 10.28 -5.09
C THR A 69 -3.06 11.01 -5.54
N THR A 70 -4.10 10.26 -5.92
CA THR A 70 -5.37 10.84 -6.35
C THR A 70 -6.01 11.63 -5.21
N LEU A 71 -5.99 11.09 -3.99
CA LEU A 71 -6.56 11.75 -2.82
C LEU A 71 -5.77 13.02 -2.43
N SER A 72 -4.45 13.01 -2.61
CA SER A 72 -3.61 14.21 -2.46
C SER A 72 -4.01 15.30 -3.46
N ALA A 73 -4.23 14.95 -4.73
CA ALA A 73 -4.71 15.89 -5.75
C ALA A 73 -6.11 16.42 -5.44
N ILE A 74 -7.01 15.58 -4.91
CA ILE A 74 -8.32 16.03 -4.41
C ILE A 74 -8.12 17.03 -3.26
N GLY A 75 -7.23 16.74 -2.30
CA GLY A 75 -6.94 17.65 -1.20
C GLY A 75 -6.43 19.02 -1.66
N ALA A 76 -5.49 19.05 -2.61
CA ALA A 76 -5.00 20.31 -3.18
C ALA A 76 -6.13 21.13 -3.83
N GLU A 77 -7.04 20.46 -4.53
CA GLU A 77 -8.21 21.12 -5.12
C GLU A 77 -9.23 21.59 -4.07
N MET A 78 -9.42 20.83 -2.99
CA MET A 78 -10.26 21.23 -1.85
C MET A 78 -9.70 22.47 -1.16
N GLU A 79 -8.38 22.55 -0.96
CA GLU A 79 -7.76 23.75 -0.41
C GLU A 79 -7.93 24.96 -1.33
N ARG A 80 -7.73 24.78 -2.65
CA ARG A 80 -7.94 25.84 -3.65
C ARG A 80 -9.36 26.40 -3.63
N ARG A 81 -10.35 25.58 -3.26
CA ARG A 81 -11.76 25.98 -3.10
C ARG A 81 -12.08 26.55 -1.71
N GLY A 82 -11.15 26.45 -0.76
CA GLY A 82 -11.34 26.85 0.63
C GLY A 82 -12.08 25.81 1.49
N ASP A 83 -12.24 24.58 1.02
CA ASP A 83 -12.93 23.49 1.73
C ASP A 83 -12.09 22.92 2.88
N ILE A 84 -10.76 23.01 2.76
CA ILE A 84 -9.76 22.64 3.79
C ILE A 84 -8.64 23.68 3.82
N SER A 85 -7.79 23.62 4.85
CA SER A 85 -6.53 24.38 4.95
C SER A 85 -5.41 23.41 5.32
N VAL A 86 -4.27 23.53 4.63
CA VAL A 86 -3.11 22.66 4.77
C VAL A 86 -1.88 23.51 5.12
N LEU A 87 -1.29 23.24 6.27
CA LEU A 87 -0.10 23.91 6.77
C LEU A 87 1.19 23.25 6.24
N PRO A 88 2.33 23.96 6.27
CA PRO A 88 3.61 23.36 5.92
C PRO A 88 3.90 22.10 6.75
N GLY A 89 4.20 20.99 6.05
CA GLY A 89 4.45 19.69 6.68
C GLY A 89 3.20 18.82 6.85
N GLU A 90 2.01 19.34 6.57
CA GLU A 90 0.78 18.54 6.54
C GLU A 90 0.60 17.86 5.18
N ASP A 91 -0.12 16.73 5.17
CA ASP A 91 -0.37 15.94 3.98
C ASP A 91 -1.78 16.20 3.42
N TYR A 92 -1.86 16.55 2.14
CA TYR A 92 -3.12 16.82 1.46
C TYR A 92 -4.07 15.63 1.46
N ALA A 93 -3.57 14.41 1.29
CA ALA A 93 -4.41 13.22 1.25
C ALA A 93 -5.05 12.96 2.62
N GLN A 94 -4.29 13.15 3.71
CA GLN A 94 -4.80 13.04 5.08
C GLN A 94 -5.88 14.09 5.39
N LYS A 95 -5.65 15.36 5.03
CA LYS A 95 -6.63 16.43 5.25
C LYS A 95 -7.91 16.22 4.42
N ALA A 96 -7.77 15.82 3.17
CA ALA A 96 -8.90 15.45 2.32
C ALA A 96 -9.69 14.29 2.92
N MET A 97 -9.00 13.24 3.40
CA MET A 97 -9.64 12.09 4.01
C MET A 97 -10.42 12.49 5.28
N ALA A 98 -9.82 13.30 6.14
CA ALA A 98 -10.49 13.80 7.35
C ALA A 98 -11.77 14.56 6.99
N ARG A 99 -11.69 15.47 6.01
CA ARG A 99 -12.85 16.27 5.58
C ARG A 99 -13.96 15.41 4.96
N LEU A 100 -13.60 14.43 4.11
CA LEU A 100 -14.55 13.48 3.53
C LEU A 100 -15.18 12.58 4.61
N THR A 101 -14.39 12.14 5.58
CA THR A 101 -14.86 11.37 6.74
C THR A 101 -15.89 12.17 7.53
N GLU A 102 -15.59 13.43 7.83
CA GLU A 102 -16.56 14.32 8.48
C GLU A 102 -17.83 14.50 7.64
N GLN A 103 -17.69 14.75 6.34
CA GLN A 103 -18.84 15.02 5.48
C GLN A 103 -19.78 13.82 5.33
N TYR A 104 -19.24 12.61 5.20
CA TYR A 104 -20.02 11.43 4.85
C TYR A 104 -20.30 10.49 6.03
N LEU A 105 -19.49 10.53 7.10
CA LEU A 105 -19.60 9.60 8.23
C LEU A 105 -20.15 10.25 9.52
N SER A 106 -20.07 11.58 9.70
CA SER A 106 -20.61 12.26 10.90
C SER A 106 -22.14 12.33 10.98
N GLY A 107 -22.84 12.09 9.87
CA GLY A 107 -24.30 12.20 9.80
C GLY A 107 -25.07 10.96 10.26
N ARG A 108 -24.40 9.88 10.70
CA ARG A 108 -25.05 8.61 11.07
C ARG A 108 -25.52 8.52 12.53
N ASP A 109 -25.16 9.47 13.39
CA ASP A 109 -25.51 9.40 14.82
C ASP A 109 -26.78 10.19 15.21
N ASN A 110 -27.47 10.85 14.27
CA ASN A 110 -28.62 11.71 14.59
C ASN A 110 -29.92 11.28 13.88
N LYS A 111 -30.35 10.02 14.08
CA LYS A 111 -31.77 9.60 13.96
C LYS A 111 -32.05 8.38 14.84
N GLN A 112 -32.37 8.61 16.12
CA GLN A 112 -33.24 7.75 16.93
C GLN A 112 -34.26 8.62 17.66
#